data_AF-A0A376U607-F1
#
_entry.id   AF-A0A376U607-F1
#
_cell.length_a   1.000
_cell.length_b   1.000
_cell.length_c   1.000
_cell.angle_alpha   90.00
_cell.angle_beta   90.00
_cell.angle_gamma   90.00
#
_symmetry.space_group_name_H-M   'P 1'
#
loop_
_entity.id
_entity.type
_entity.pdbx_description
1 polymer ?
#
loop_
_entity_poly.entity_id
_entity_poly.type
_entity_poly.pdbx_seq_one_letter_code
_entity_poly.pdbx_strand_id
1 'polypeptide(L)'
;MEGISHEVCSLAGTLGLGKLIGFYDHNGISIDGETEGWFTDDTAKRFEAYHWHVIHEIDGHDPQAVKEAILEAQSVKDKPSLIICRTVIGFGSPNKAGKEEAHGAPLGEEEVALARQKLGWHHPPFEIPKEIYHAWDAREKGEKAQQSWNEKFAAYKKAHPQLAEEFTRRMSGGLPKDWEKTTQKYINELQANPAKIATRKASQIRLTLTDRCYRSCSEVQRIWLPATSPSGKALCR
;
A
#
# COMPACT_ATOMS: atom_id res chain seq x y z
N MET A 1 5.94 -8.38 15.43
CA MET A 1 6.43 -7.35 16.39
C MET A 1 6.00 -5.95 15.93
N GLU A 2 6.42 -4.90 16.63
CA GLU A 2 5.94 -3.51 16.51
C GLU A 2 4.43 -3.29 16.73
N GLY A 3 4.09 -2.50 17.74
CA GLY A 3 2.70 -2.24 18.15
C GLY A 3 1.87 -1.53 17.08
N ILE A 4 2.51 -0.69 16.26
CA ILE A 4 1.82 0.01 15.16
C ILE A 4 1.20 -0.97 14.15
N SER A 5 1.76 -2.17 13.99
CA SER A 5 1.16 -3.21 13.13
C SER A 5 -0.21 -3.67 13.63
N HIS A 6 -0.42 -3.74 14.95
CA HIS A 6 -1.71 -4.05 15.54
C HIS A 6 -2.74 -2.96 15.22
N GLU A 7 -2.39 -1.70 15.43
CA GLU A 7 -3.29 -0.56 15.21
C GLU A 7 -3.76 -0.48 13.76
N VAL A 8 -2.81 -0.48 12.80
CA VAL A 8 -3.14 -0.27 11.39
C VAL A 8 -3.83 -1.49 10.77
N CYS A 9 -3.44 -2.72 11.17
CA CYS A 9 -4.06 -3.93 10.64
C CYS A 9 -5.46 -4.16 11.22
N SER A 10 -5.68 -3.86 12.50
CA SER A 10 -7.01 -3.89 13.12
C SER A 10 -7.97 -2.92 12.41
N LEU A 11 -7.52 -1.68 12.15
CA LEU A 11 -8.31 -0.69 11.42
C LEU A 11 -8.57 -1.11 9.97
N ALA A 12 -7.56 -1.61 9.26
CA ALA A 12 -7.70 -2.04 7.86
C ALA A 12 -8.73 -3.18 7.70
N GLY A 13 -8.77 -4.09 8.68
CA GLY A 13 -9.77 -5.14 8.74
C GLY A 13 -11.18 -4.59 8.99
N THR A 14 -11.32 -3.69 9.95
CA THR A 14 -12.60 -2.99 10.23
C THR A 14 -13.13 -2.24 9.02
N LEU A 15 -12.25 -1.62 8.22
CA LEU A 15 -12.61 -0.87 7.02
C LEU A 15 -12.83 -1.75 5.77
N GLY A 16 -12.59 -3.07 5.85
CA GLY A 16 -12.77 -3.99 4.73
C GLY A 16 -11.93 -3.63 3.51
N LEU A 17 -10.65 -3.27 3.72
CA LEU A 17 -9.75 -2.79 2.65
C LEU A 17 -9.33 -3.91 1.67
N GLY A 18 -10.26 -4.48 0.89
CA GLY A 18 -10.00 -5.63 -0.01
C GLY A 18 -9.13 -5.38 -1.24
N LYS A 19 -8.45 -4.22 -1.32
CA LYS A 19 -7.38 -3.97 -2.29
C LYS A 19 -6.00 -3.96 -1.62
N LEU A 20 -5.93 -4.07 -0.29
CA LEU A 20 -4.69 -4.17 0.47
C LEU A 20 -4.28 -5.64 0.55
N ILE A 21 -3.09 -5.94 0.02
CA ILE A 21 -2.47 -7.27 0.09
C ILE A 21 -1.08 -7.09 0.68
N GLY A 22 -0.84 -7.69 1.86
CA GLY A 22 0.46 -7.73 2.51
C GLY A 22 1.15 -9.07 2.26
N PHE A 23 2.46 -9.04 2.07
CA PHE A 23 3.32 -10.22 2.04
C PHE A 23 4.13 -10.22 3.33
N TYR A 24 4.00 -11.28 4.13
CA TYR A 24 4.84 -11.49 5.29
C TYR A 24 6.03 -12.36 4.90
N ASP A 25 7.22 -11.78 4.90
CA ASP A 25 8.48 -12.51 4.77
C ASP A 25 8.75 -13.31 6.06
N HIS A 26 8.24 -14.54 6.10
CA HIS A 26 8.35 -15.42 7.25
C HIS A 26 9.64 -16.24 7.15
N ASN A 27 10.77 -15.61 7.45
CA ASN A 27 12.11 -16.22 7.37
C ASN A 27 12.66 -16.74 8.70
N GLY A 28 11.98 -16.46 9.83
CA GLY A 28 12.34 -16.93 11.18
C GLY A 28 13.52 -16.22 11.85
N ILE A 29 14.08 -15.17 11.24
CA ILE A 29 15.28 -14.48 11.71
C ILE A 29 15.00 -13.01 11.99
N SER A 30 15.58 -12.50 13.06
CA SER A 30 15.72 -11.06 13.33
C SER A 30 17.20 -10.73 13.64
N ILE A 31 17.50 -9.48 14.03
CA ILE A 31 18.88 -9.05 14.28
C ILE A 31 19.57 -9.92 15.34
N ASP A 32 18.84 -10.29 16.39
CA ASP A 32 19.39 -11.06 17.52
C ASP A 32 19.42 -12.58 17.25
N GLY A 33 19.05 -13.04 16.04
CA GLY A 33 18.99 -14.44 15.65
C GLY A 33 17.58 -14.97 15.44
N GLU A 34 17.40 -16.27 15.73
CA GLU A 34 16.12 -16.99 15.60
C GLU A 34 15.01 -16.37 16.46
N THR A 35 13.87 -16.08 15.85
CA THR A 35 12.80 -15.31 16.51
C THR A 35 12.05 -16.07 17.59
N GLU A 36 12.16 -17.41 17.67
CA GLU A 36 11.38 -18.25 18.59
C GLU A 36 11.60 -17.89 20.08
N GLY A 37 12.73 -17.27 20.42
CA GLY A 37 13.02 -16.81 21.78
C GLY A 37 12.20 -15.60 22.25
N TRP A 38 11.65 -14.79 21.34
CA TRP A 38 10.96 -13.52 21.68
C TRP A 38 9.72 -13.21 20.83
N PHE A 39 9.44 -13.99 19.79
CA PHE A 39 8.29 -13.81 18.92
C PHE A 39 7.70 -15.16 18.51
N THR A 40 6.65 -15.56 19.23
CA THR A 40 5.95 -16.85 19.10
C THR A 40 4.46 -16.68 18.76
N ASP A 41 4.07 -15.50 18.26
CA ASP A 41 2.70 -15.24 17.80
C ASP A 41 2.30 -16.25 16.71
N ASP A 42 1.10 -16.83 16.84
CA ASP A 42 0.40 -17.38 15.68
C ASP A 42 -0.08 -16.20 14.82
N THR A 43 0.80 -15.77 13.91
CA THR A 43 0.56 -14.58 13.09
C THR A 43 -0.65 -14.77 12.18
N ALA A 44 -0.90 -15.97 11.68
CA ALA A 44 -2.10 -16.26 10.89
C ALA A 44 -3.37 -16.00 11.70
N LYS A 45 -3.50 -16.63 12.88
CA LYS A 45 -4.68 -16.42 13.76
C LYS A 45 -4.82 -14.97 14.21
N ARG A 46 -3.71 -14.27 14.45
CA ARG A 46 -3.73 -12.84 14.81
C ARG A 46 -4.38 -12.00 13.72
N PHE A 47 -4.06 -12.26 12.44
CA PHE A 47 -4.62 -11.53 11.32
C PHE A 47 -6.06 -11.95 11.01
N GLU A 48 -6.40 -13.23 11.16
CA GLU A 48 -7.79 -13.70 11.10
C GLU A 48 -8.67 -12.98 12.14
N ALA A 49 -8.16 -12.78 13.36
CA ALA A 49 -8.83 -12.03 14.42
C ALA A 49 -9.04 -10.54 14.08
N TYR A 50 -8.21 -9.97 13.19
CA TYR A 50 -8.43 -8.63 12.63
C TYR A 50 -9.39 -8.64 11.42
N HIS A 51 -10.03 -9.76 11.08
CA HIS A 51 -10.87 -9.91 9.88
C HIS A 51 -10.11 -9.81 8.55
N TRP A 52 -8.85 -10.22 8.52
CA TRP A 52 -8.11 -10.37 7.27
C TRP A 52 -8.43 -11.72 6.61
N HIS A 53 -8.28 -11.77 5.30
CA HIS A 53 -8.09 -13.01 4.58
C HIS A 53 -6.64 -13.44 4.72
N VAL A 54 -6.37 -14.65 5.20
CA VAL A 54 -5.01 -15.14 5.42
C VAL A 54 -4.77 -16.32 4.50
N ILE A 55 -3.78 -16.19 3.64
CA ILE A 55 -3.18 -17.31 2.93
C ILE A 55 -2.02 -17.77 3.81
N HIS A 56 -2.19 -18.98 4.37
CA HIS A 56 -1.20 -19.61 5.25
C HIS A 56 0.13 -19.86 4.53
N GLU A 57 1.08 -20.48 5.22
CA GLU A 57 2.45 -20.64 4.73
C GLU A 57 2.52 -21.26 3.34
N ILE A 58 2.97 -20.45 2.38
CA ILE A 58 3.37 -20.88 1.03
C ILE A 58 4.90 -20.91 0.93
N ASP A 59 5.43 -21.67 -0.01
CA ASP A 59 6.85 -21.58 -0.37
C ASP A 59 7.10 -20.25 -1.09
N GLY A 60 7.82 -19.34 -0.43
CA GLY A 60 8.16 -18.04 -0.99
C GLY A 60 9.24 -18.09 -2.08
N HIS A 61 9.88 -19.25 -2.29
CA HIS A 61 10.82 -19.49 -3.39
C HIS A 61 10.19 -20.19 -4.59
N ASP A 62 8.89 -20.52 -4.53
CA ASP A 62 8.11 -21.02 -5.67
C ASP A 62 7.30 -19.88 -6.32
N PRO A 63 7.69 -19.40 -7.52
CA PRO A 63 6.97 -18.33 -8.20
C PRO A 63 5.51 -18.69 -8.55
N GLN A 64 5.20 -19.98 -8.75
CA GLN A 64 3.86 -20.42 -9.08
C GLN A 64 2.95 -20.38 -7.85
N ALA A 65 3.42 -20.86 -6.69
CA ALA A 65 2.69 -20.73 -5.42
C ALA A 65 2.42 -19.25 -5.07
N VAL A 66 3.42 -18.37 -5.22
CA VAL A 66 3.24 -16.93 -4.99
C VAL A 66 2.22 -16.33 -5.95
N LYS A 67 2.24 -16.70 -7.23
CA LYS A 67 1.27 -16.23 -8.22
C LYS A 67 -0.16 -16.68 -7.88
N GLU A 68 -0.35 -17.94 -7.49
CA GLU A 68 -1.65 -18.47 -7.11
C GLU A 68 -2.21 -17.75 -5.87
N ALA A 69 -1.37 -17.54 -4.86
CA ALA A 69 -1.74 -16.79 -3.66
C ALA A 69 -2.13 -15.34 -3.99
N ILE A 70 -1.43 -14.66 -4.90
CA ILE A 70 -1.80 -13.32 -5.35
C ILE A 70 -3.18 -13.31 -6.02
N LEU A 71 -3.47 -14.28 -6.89
CA LEU A 71 -4.76 -14.38 -7.56
C LEU A 71 -5.90 -14.66 -6.58
N GLU A 72 -5.67 -15.54 -5.61
CA GLU A 72 -6.61 -15.83 -4.53
C GLU A 72 -6.89 -14.59 -3.68
N ALA A 73 -5.84 -13.91 -3.20
CA ALA A 73 -5.97 -12.67 -2.42
C ALA A 73 -6.69 -11.57 -3.20
N GLN A 74 -6.44 -11.45 -4.50
CA GLN A 74 -7.15 -10.51 -5.37
C GLN A 74 -8.62 -10.87 -5.55
N SER A 75 -9.03 -12.12 -5.37
CA SER A 75 -10.44 -12.53 -5.50
C SER A 75 -11.29 -12.06 -4.32
N VAL A 76 -10.69 -11.88 -3.14
CA VAL A 76 -11.33 -11.37 -1.93
C VAL A 76 -11.45 -9.85 -1.99
N LYS A 77 -12.67 -9.31 -1.89
CA LYS A 77 -12.95 -7.88 -2.14
C LYS A 77 -13.35 -7.09 -0.91
N ASP A 78 -13.72 -7.77 0.16
CA ASP A 78 -14.30 -7.22 1.39
C ASP A 78 -13.35 -7.31 2.60
N LYS A 79 -12.16 -7.90 2.42
CA LYS A 79 -11.14 -8.03 3.47
C LYS A 79 -9.74 -7.76 2.92
N PRO A 80 -8.87 -7.06 3.66
CA PRO A 80 -7.44 -7.05 3.34
C PRO A 80 -6.87 -8.48 3.41
N SER A 81 -5.84 -8.77 2.63
CA SER A 81 -5.20 -10.10 2.58
C SER A 81 -3.78 -10.08 3.15
N LEU A 82 -3.41 -11.11 3.91
CA LEU A 82 -2.04 -11.41 4.30
C LEU A 82 -1.62 -12.72 3.64
N ILE A 83 -0.51 -12.70 2.90
CA ILE A 83 0.13 -13.88 2.32
C ILE A 83 1.37 -14.18 3.14
N ILE A 84 1.43 -15.33 3.79
CA ILE A 84 2.59 -15.73 4.61
C ILE A 84 3.57 -16.52 3.73
N CYS A 85 4.67 -15.88 3.36
CA CYS A 85 5.70 -16.48 2.51
C CYS A 85 6.81 -17.06 3.38
N ARG A 86 6.94 -18.39 3.42
CA ARG A 86 8.09 -19.06 4.03
C ARG A 86 9.30 -18.84 3.13
N THR A 87 10.33 -18.17 3.64
CA THR A 87 11.56 -17.92 2.88
C THR A 87 12.79 -18.30 3.71
N VAL A 88 13.97 -18.15 3.11
CA VAL A 88 15.26 -18.33 3.76
C VAL A 88 16.01 -17.01 3.59
N ILE A 89 16.30 -16.32 4.68
CA ILE A 89 17.09 -15.08 4.63
C ILE A 89 18.45 -15.37 3.97
N GLY A 90 18.91 -14.47 3.09
CA GLY A 90 20.17 -14.67 2.38
C GLY A 90 20.19 -15.88 1.44
N PHE A 91 19.03 -16.35 0.96
CA PHE A 91 18.94 -17.47 0.01
C PHE A 91 19.98 -17.35 -1.11
N GLY A 92 20.66 -18.46 -1.40
CA GLY A 92 21.75 -18.52 -2.37
C GLY A 92 23.14 -18.38 -1.75
N SER A 93 23.30 -17.78 -0.57
CA SER A 93 24.55 -17.86 0.20
C SER A 93 24.73 -19.29 0.75
N PRO A 94 25.90 -19.94 0.60
CA PRO A 94 26.13 -21.23 1.23
C PRO A 94 26.35 -21.15 2.75
N ASN A 95 27.03 -20.12 3.26
CA ASN A 95 27.46 -20.09 4.67
C ASN A 95 26.59 -19.20 5.57
N LYS A 96 25.89 -18.20 5.00
CA LYS A 96 25.09 -17.20 5.72
C LYS A 96 23.58 -17.32 5.49
N ALA A 97 23.13 -18.16 4.55
CA ALA A 97 21.70 -18.38 4.36
C ALA A 97 21.05 -18.97 5.63
N GLY A 98 19.89 -18.43 6.01
CA GLY A 98 19.15 -18.85 7.20
C GLY A 98 19.69 -18.27 8.52
N LYS A 99 20.62 -17.32 8.49
CA LYS A 99 21.23 -16.75 9.69
C LYS A 99 21.19 -15.22 9.71
N GLU A 100 21.28 -14.65 10.90
CA GLU A 100 21.27 -13.21 11.14
C GLU A 100 22.43 -12.47 10.50
N GLU A 101 23.58 -13.12 10.24
CA GLU A 101 24.73 -12.45 9.60
C GLU A 101 24.45 -12.06 8.13
N ALA A 102 23.37 -12.58 7.52
CA ALA A 102 22.89 -12.15 6.21
C ALA A 102 21.99 -10.88 6.26
N HIS A 103 21.61 -10.40 7.45
CA HIS A 103 20.61 -9.34 7.60
C HIS A 103 21.13 -7.94 7.29
N GLY A 104 22.20 -7.51 7.98
CA GLY A 104 22.60 -6.09 8.01
C GLY A 104 24.03 -5.80 7.58
N ALA A 105 24.79 -6.80 7.15
CA ALA A 105 26.20 -6.66 6.79
C ALA A 105 26.48 -7.18 5.37
N PRO A 106 27.48 -6.63 4.66
CA PRO A 106 27.95 -7.20 3.40
C PRO A 106 28.32 -8.69 3.57
N LEU A 107 28.01 -9.51 2.57
CA LEU A 107 28.36 -10.93 2.60
C LEU A 107 29.89 -11.15 2.63
N GLY A 108 30.65 -10.28 1.96
CA GLY A 108 32.09 -10.43 1.74
C GLY A 108 32.38 -11.03 0.35
N GLU A 109 33.52 -10.69 -0.25
CA GLU A 109 33.83 -11.06 -1.65
C GLU A 109 33.84 -12.58 -1.87
N GLU A 110 34.43 -13.33 -0.94
CA GLU A 110 34.46 -14.80 -0.99
C GLU A 110 33.04 -15.39 -0.97
N GLU A 111 32.20 -14.92 -0.04
CA GLU A 111 30.83 -15.42 0.09
C GLU A 111 29.97 -15.05 -1.12
N VAL A 112 30.18 -13.86 -1.71
CA VAL A 112 29.51 -13.48 -2.96
C VAL A 112 29.94 -14.39 -4.12
N ALA A 113 31.21 -14.75 -4.23
CA ALA A 113 31.68 -15.69 -5.26
C ALA A 113 31.02 -17.08 -5.10
N LEU A 114 30.92 -17.58 -3.87
CA LEU A 114 30.23 -18.83 -3.55
C LEU A 114 28.72 -18.76 -3.85
N ALA A 115 28.06 -17.65 -3.51
CA ALA A 115 26.66 -17.44 -3.81
C ALA A 115 26.39 -17.41 -5.33
N ARG A 116 27.26 -16.74 -6.10
CA ARG A 116 27.20 -16.75 -7.57
C ARG A 116 27.29 -18.17 -8.12
N GLN A 117 28.23 -18.97 -7.63
CA GLN A 117 28.36 -20.37 -8.04
C GLN A 117 27.09 -21.18 -7.72
N LYS A 118 26.54 -21.04 -6.50
CA LYS A 118 25.33 -21.75 -6.07
C LYS A 118 24.09 -21.36 -6.89
N LEU A 119 23.97 -20.08 -7.26
CA LEU A 119 22.86 -19.56 -8.06
C LEU A 119 23.04 -19.75 -9.58
N GLY A 120 24.20 -20.25 -10.03
CA GLY A 120 24.52 -20.31 -11.46
C GLY A 120 24.64 -18.93 -12.11
N TRP A 121 25.00 -17.90 -11.34
CA TRP A 121 25.14 -16.53 -11.82
C TRP A 121 26.58 -16.23 -12.25
N HIS A 122 26.81 -16.17 -13.56
CA HIS A 122 28.15 -16.05 -14.15
C HIS A 122 28.57 -14.62 -14.50
N HIS A 123 27.73 -13.61 -14.25
CA HIS A 123 28.02 -12.23 -14.63
C HIS A 123 28.75 -11.45 -13.53
N PRO A 124 29.71 -10.57 -13.88
CA PRO A 124 30.36 -9.63 -12.97
C PRO A 124 29.40 -8.74 -12.18
N PRO A 125 29.88 -8.06 -11.11
CA PRO A 125 29.10 -7.05 -10.41
C PRO A 125 28.52 -6.00 -11.37
N PHE A 126 27.23 -5.72 -11.22
CA PHE A 126 26.48 -4.72 -12.01
C PHE A 126 26.37 -5.01 -13.52
N GLU A 127 26.79 -6.20 -13.98
CA GLU A 127 26.54 -6.66 -15.34
C GLU A 127 25.24 -7.47 -15.38
N ILE A 128 24.28 -7.02 -16.19
CA ILE A 128 23.00 -7.69 -16.39
C ILE A 128 22.85 -8.03 -17.88
N PRO A 129 22.63 -9.30 -18.23
CA PRO A 129 22.43 -9.73 -19.62
C PRO A 129 21.20 -9.09 -20.27
N LYS A 130 21.25 -8.95 -21.60
CA LYS A 130 20.17 -8.31 -22.38
C LYS A 130 18.86 -9.07 -22.27
N GLU A 131 18.90 -10.40 -22.27
CA GLU A 131 17.74 -11.27 -22.12
C GLU A 131 17.02 -11.06 -20.78
N ILE A 132 17.78 -10.82 -19.69
CA ILE A 132 17.20 -10.49 -18.39
C ILE A 132 16.59 -9.09 -18.44
N TYR A 133 17.27 -8.10 -19.03
CA TYR A 133 16.65 -6.78 -19.26
C TYR A 133 15.35 -6.87 -20.05
N HIS A 134 15.32 -7.64 -21.13
CA HIS A 134 14.13 -7.83 -21.96
C HIS A 134 12.99 -8.54 -21.20
N ALA A 135 13.31 -9.53 -20.36
CA ALA A 135 12.32 -10.20 -19.53
C ALA A 135 11.70 -9.29 -18.44
N TRP A 136 12.46 -8.29 -17.96
CA TRP A 136 12.03 -7.34 -16.93
C TRP A 136 11.49 -6.01 -17.48
N ASP A 137 11.66 -5.72 -18.78
CA ASP A 137 11.23 -4.47 -19.37
C ASP A 137 9.70 -4.33 -19.36
N ALA A 138 9.21 -3.42 -18.51
CA ALA A 138 7.79 -3.14 -18.35
C ALA A 138 7.36 -1.84 -19.04
N ARG A 139 8.23 -1.17 -19.83
CA ARG A 139 7.94 0.15 -20.40
C ARG A 139 6.75 0.12 -21.35
N GLU A 140 6.74 -0.80 -22.31
CA GLU A 140 5.63 -0.93 -23.28
C GLU A 140 4.32 -1.32 -22.59
N LYS A 141 4.38 -2.26 -21.63
CA LYS A 141 3.21 -2.67 -20.83
C LYS A 141 2.67 -1.51 -19.99
N GLY A 142 3.56 -0.73 -19.38
CA GLY A 142 3.23 0.45 -18.59
C GLY A 142 2.63 1.56 -19.43
N GLU A 143 3.21 1.85 -20.60
CA GLU A 143 2.70 2.84 -21.55
C GLU A 143 1.28 2.51 -22.00
N LYS A 144 1.02 1.24 -22.38
CA LYS A 144 -0.32 0.77 -22.74
C LYS A 144 -1.32 0.91 -21.59
N ALA A 145 -0.92 0.55 -20.36
CA ALA A 145 -1.78 0.67 -19.18
C ALA A 145 -2.11 2.15 -18.88
N GLN A 146 -1.12 3.03 -18.97
CA GLN A 146 -1.29 4.47 -18.76
C GLN A 146 -2.14 5.11 -19.86
N GLN A 147 -1.92 4.74 -21.13
CA GLN A 147 -2.74 5.20 -22.25
C GLN A 147 -4.20 4.80 -22.06
N SER A 148 -4.47 3.55 -21.69
CA SER A 148 -5.84 3.09 -21.39
C SER A 148 -6.47 3.88 -20.24
N TRP A 149 -5.69 4.21 -19.20
CA TRP A 149 -6.17 5.05 -18.10
C TRP A 149 -6.46 6.49 -18.56
N ASN A 150 -5.60 7.08 -19.39
CA ASN A 150 -5.79 8.42 -19.94
C ASN A 150 -7.07 8.53 -20.78
N GLU A 151 -7.37 7.51 -21.59
CA GLU A 151 -8.62 7.43 -22.36
C GLU A 151 -9.85 7.38 -21.45
N LYS A 152 -9.80 6.55 -20.39
CA LYS A 152 -10.87 6.49 -19.37
C LYS A 152 -11.05 7.82 -18.66
N PHE A 153 -9.95 8.47 -18.30
CA PHE A 153 -10.00 9.76 -17.62
C PHE A 153 -10.50 10.89 -18.54
N ALA A 154 -10.16 10.87 -19.83
CA ALA A 154 -10.72 11.80 -20.82
C ALA A 154 -12.24 11.63 -20.98
N ALA A 155 -12.72 10.39 -21.06
CA ALA A 155 -14.15 10.09 -21.07
C ALA A 155 -14.84 10.55 -19.78
N TYR A 156 -14.23 10.29 -18.61
CA TYR A 156 -14.72 10.75 -17.32
C TYR A 156 -14.79 12.29 -17.25
N LYS A 157 -13.79 13.00 -17.76
CA LYS A 157 -13.78 14.47 -17.82
C LYS A 157 -14.92 15.03 -18.67
N LYS A 158 -15.26 14.38 -19.79
CA LYS A 158 -16.41 14.78 -20.61
C LYS A 158 -17.74 14.57 -19.87
N ALA A 159 -17.87 13.47 -19.14
CA ALA A 159 -19.09 13.14 -18.39
C ALA A 159 -19.24 13.94 -17.08
N HIS A 160 -18.12 14.27 -16.41
CA HIS A 160 -18.07 14.87 -15.08
C HIS A 160 -16.99 15.99 -15.01
N PRO A 161 -17.14 17.09 -15.76
CA PRO A 161 -16.09 18.11 -15.90
C PRO A 161 -15.65 18.72 -14.57
N GLN A 162 -16.60 19.03 -13.68
CA GLN A 162 -16.30 19.60 -12.36
C GLN A 162 -15.56 18.60 -11.46
N LEU A 163 -15.99 17.34 -11.43
CA LEU A 163 -15.32 16.31 -10.61
C LEU A 163 -13.93 15.97 -11.16
N ALA A 164 -13.72 16.05 -12.47
CA ALA A 164 -12.41 15.84 -13.08
C ALA A 164 -11.43 17.00 -12.80
N GLU A 165 -11.91 18.25 -12.79
CA GLU A 165 -11.12 19.40 -12.32
C GLU A 165 -10.72 19.21 -10.85
N GLU A 166 -11.66 18.81 -10.00
CA GLU A 166 -11.40 18.54 -8.58
C GLU A 166 -10.43 17.38 -8.36
N PHE A 167 -10.57 16.28 -9.11
CA PHE A 167 -9.62 15.18 -9.09
C PHE A 167 -8.21 15.66 -9.47
N THR A 168 -8.09 16.38 -10.59
CA THR A 168 -6.81 16.89 -11.09
C THR A 168 -6.14 17.81 -10.06
N ARG A 169 -6.91 18.75 -9.49
CA ARG A 169 -6.43 19.68 -8.46
C ARG A 169 -5.93 18.96 -7.21
N ARG A 170 -6.67 17.96 -6.73
CA ARG A 170 -6.30 17.21 -5.52
C ARG A 170 -5.07 16.33 -5.76
N MET A 171 -4.98 15.68 -6.92
CA MET A 171 -3.82 14.86 -7.27
C MET A 171 -2.55 15.68 -7.48
N SER A 172 -2.66 16.95 -7.88
CA SER A 172 -1.51 17.86 -7.97
C SER A 172 -1.16 18.57 -6.65
N GLY A 173 -1.91 18.32 -5.57
CA GLY A 173 -1.74 19.01 -4.28
C GLY A 173 -2.20 20.47 -4.27
N GLY A 174 -2.95 20.92 -5.28
CA GLY A 174 -3.43 22.29 -5.40
C GLY A 174 -4.55 22.63 -4.40
N LEU A 175 -4.51 23.84 -3.84
CA LEU A 175 -5.59 24.40 -3.04
C LEU A 175 -6.70 25.00 -3.94
N PRO A 176 -7.93 25.15 -3.44
CA PRO A 176 -8.97 25.90 -4.17
C PRO A 176 -8.51 27.33 -4.49
N LYS A 177 -8.88 27.86 -5.66
CA LYS A 177 -8.44 29.19 -6.14
C LYS A 177 -8.74 30.31 -5.13
N ASP A 178 -9.90 30.27 -4.48
CA ASP A 178 -10.34 31.27 -3.50
C ASP A 178 -9.90 30.96 -2.06
N TRP A 179 -9.02 29.96 -1.84
CA TRP A 179 -8.65 29.49 -0.50
C TRP A 179 -8.10 30.62 0.38
N GLU A 180 -7.15 31.39 -0.12
CA GLU A 180 -6.48 32.45 0.62
C GLU A 180 -7.48 33.56 1.01
N LYS A 181 -8.24 34.07 0.03
CA LYS A 181 -9.29 35.07 0.25
C LYS A 181 -10.32 34.60 1.27
N THR A 182 -10.78 33.36 1.14
CA THR A 182 -11.79 32.77 2.04
C THR A 182 -11.25 32.62 3.45
N THR A 183 -10.02 32.13 3.59
CA THR A 183 -9.37 31.93 4.90
C THR A 183 -9.09 33.26 5.59
N GLN A 184 -8.59 34.26 4.86
CA GLN A 184 -8.31 35.59 5.41
C GLN A 184 -9.60 36.29 5.85
N LYS A 185 -10.66 36.21 5.03
CA LYS A 185 -11.98 36.74 5.41
C LYS A 185 -12.46 36.12 6.73
N TYR A 186 -12.35 34.80 6.86
CA TYR A 186 -12.76 34.09 8.07
C TYR A 186 -11.92 34.49 9.30
N ILE A 187 -10.60 34.63 9.16
CA ILE A 187 -9.73 35.13 10.24
C ILE A 187 -10.16 36.52 10.69
N ASN A 188 -10.45 37.42 9.73
CA ASN A 188 -10.91 38.77 10.04
C ASN A 188 -12.27 38.76 10.76
N GLU A 189 -13.19 37.88 10.35
CA GLU A 189 -14.50 37.71 11.02
C GLU A 189 -14.36 37.24 12.47
N LEU A 190 -13.46 36.28 12.75
CA LEU A 190 -13.17 35.84 14.11
C LEU A 190 -12.57 36.96 14.96
N GLN A 191 -11.65 37.74 14.38
CA GLN A 191 -11.04 38.88 15.07
C GLN A 191 -12.05 39.98 15.38
N ALA A 192 -12.99 40.23 14.47
CA ALA A 192 -14.06 41.21 14.64
C ALA A 192 -15.14 40.77 15.63
N ASN A 193 -15.28 39.45 15.89
CA ASN A 193 -16.28 38.88 16.79
C ASN A 193 -15.62 38.02 17.88
N PRO A 194 -14.97 38.63 18.89
CA PRO A 194 -14.26 37.89 19.93
C PRO A 194 -15.20 36.94 20.68
N ALA A 195 -14.81 35.67 20.73
CA ALA A 195 -15.52 34.65 21.48
C ALA A 195 -14.58 34.01 22.51
N LYS A 196 -15.01 33.95 23.78
CA LYS A 196 -14.25 33.27 24.84
C LYS A 196 -14.53 31.77 24.80
N ILE A 197 -13.83 31.07 23.90
CA ILE A 197 -13.93 29.62 23.73
C ILE A 197 -12.56 28.94 23.86
N ALA A 198 -12.57 27.66 24.25
CA ALA A 198 -11.35 26.85 24.26
C ALA A 198 -10.84 26.60 22.83
N THR A 199 -9.53 26.53 22.63
CA THR A 199 -8.89 26.33 21.31
C THR A 199 -9.31 25.03 20.64
N ARG A 200 -9.59 23.95 21.39
CA ARG A 200 -10.19 22.70 20.85
C ARG A 200 -11.56 22.93 20.20
N LYS A 201 -12.38 23.84 20.76
CA LYS A 201 -13.68 24.21 20.20
C LYS A 201 -13.50 25.12 18.98
N ALA A 202 -12.53 26.03 19.01
CA ALA A 202 -12.18 26.86 17.85
C ALA A 202 -11.71 25.99 16.67
N SER A 203 -10.88 24.98 16.92
CA SER A 203 -10.46 23.98 15.93
C SER A 203 -11.66 23.21 15.36
N GLN A 204 -12.58 22.71 16.20
CA GLN A 204 -13.79 22.03 15.74
C GLN A 204 -14.65 22.92 14.81
N ILE A 205 -14.86 24.19 15.19
CA ILE A 205 -15.60 25.15 14.37
C ILE A 205 -14.91 25.33 13.02
N ARG A 206 -13.57 25.44 13.02
CA ARG A 206 -12.81 25.56 11.77
C ARG A 206 -12.93 24.32 10.89
N LEU A 207 -12.77 23.11 11.43
CA LEU A 207 -12.87 21.86 10.68
C LEU A 207 -14.24 21.71 9.97
N THR A 208 -15.31 22.13 10.65
CA THR A 208 -16.68 22.11 10.10
C THR A 208 -16.85 23.05 8.91
N LEU A 209 -16.08 24.14 8.85
CA LEU A 209 -16.11 25.10 7.76
C LEU A 209 -15.22 24.67 6.59
N THR A 210 -14.07 24.05 6.84
CA THR A 210 -13.27 23.43 5.77
C THR A 210 -14.03 22.31 5.07
N ASP A 211 -14.79 21.49 5.81
CA ASP A 211 -15.55 20.38 5.24
C ASP A 211 -16.56 20.84 4.16
N ARG A 212 -17.17 22.04 4.33
CA ARG A 212 -18.06 22.63 3.31
C ARG A 212 -17.34 23.02 2.01
N CYS A 213 -16.05 23.34 2.06
CA CYS A 213 -15.23 23.58 0.87
C CYS A 213 -14.83 22.28 0.16
N TYR A 214 -14.87 21.13 0.85
CA TYR A 214 -14.45 19.82 0.33
C TYR A 214 -15.61 18.86 0.04
N ARG A 215 -16.87 19.22 0.33
CA ARG A 215 -18.07 18.36 0.22
C ARG A 215 -18.53 17.98 -1.19
N SER A 216 -17.74 18.21 -2.24
CA SER A 216 -17.98 17.62 -3.58
C SER A 216 -17.62 16.11 -3.66
N CYS A 217 -17.37 15.44 -2.52
CA CYS A 217 -16.48 14.28 -2.46
C CYS A 217 -17.14 12.88 -2.52
N SER A 218 -18.44 12.71 -2.68
CA SER A 218 -19.03 11.35 -2.68
C SER A 218 -19.06 10.63 -4.05
N GLU A 219 -18.76 11.31 -5.17
CA GLU A 219 -18.87 10.69 -6.51
C GLU A 219 -17.53 10.37 -7.20
N VAL A 220 -16.40 10.88 -6.69
CA VAL A 220 -15.07 10.73 -7.32
C VAL A 220 -14.52 9.29 -7.26
N GLN A 221 -15.09 8.42 -6.42
CA GLN A 221 -14.65 7.02 -6.29
C GLN A 221 -15.02 6.12 -7.48
N ARG A 222 -15.87 6.56 -8.42
CA ARG A 222 -16.30 5.73 -9.57
C ARG A 222 -15.26 5.55 -10.68
N ILE A 223 -14.12 6.25 -10.63
CA ILE A 223 -13.05 6.12 -11.64
C ILE A 223 -12.37 4.74 -11.57
N TRP A 224 -12.44 4.05 -10.42
CA TRP A 224 -11.63 2.86 -10.12
C TRP A 224 -12.42 1.56 -9.92
N LEU A 225 -13.74 1.56 -10.18
CA LEU A 225 -14.58 0.37 -10.10
C LEU A 225 -15.13 0.05 -11.50
N PRO A 226 -14.95 -1.18 -12.03
CA PRO A 226 -15.74 -1.62 -13.16
C PRO A 226 -17.22 -1.53 -12.78
N ALA A 227 -18.07 -1.09 -13.73
CA ALA A 227 -19.50 -0.96 -13.53
C ALA A 227 -20.12 -2.34 -13.23
N THR A 228 -20.23 -2.70 -11.97
CA THR A 228 -21.02 -3.85 -11.52
C THR A 228 -22.11 -3.41 -10.56
N SER A 229 -23.34 -3.49 -11.08
CA SER A 229 -24.66 -3.46 -10.42
C SER A 229 -25.18 -2.14 -9.79
N PRO A 230 -26.38 -1.67 -10.18
CA PRO A 230 -27.06 -0.53 -9.59
C PRO A 230 -27.96 -0.99 -8.42
N SER A 231 -27.40 -1.30 -7.25
CA SER A 231 -28.20 -1.45 -6.04
C SER A 231 -27.38 -1.30 -4.76
N GLY A 232 -27.06 -0.06 -4.41
CA GLY A 232 -26.52 0.28 -3.10
C GLY A 232 -27.02 1.64 -2.69
N LYS A 233 -28.20 1.70 -2.05
CA LYS A 233 -28.64 2.90 -1.36
C LYS A 233 -27.63 3.20 -0.26
N ALA A 234 -26.86 4.28 -0.43
CA ALA A 234 -26.06 4.84 0.65
C ALA A 234 -27.01 5.26 1.78
N LEU A 235 -27.02 4.50 2.87
CA LEU A 235 -27.57 4.97 4.14
C LEU A 235 -26.56 5.93 4.75
N CYS A 236 -26.82 7.24 4.62
CA CYS A 236 -26.35 8.22 5.59
C CYS A 236 -27.30 8.16 6.80
N ARG A 237 -26.77 7.79 7.97
CA ARG A 237 -27.19 8.32 9.27
C ARG A 237 -25.97 8.90 9.96
#